data_AF-A0A3D3L9H2-F1
#
_entry.id   AF-A0A3D3L9H2-F1
#
_cell.length_a   1.000
_cell.length_b   1.000
_cell.length_c   1.000
_cell.angle_alpha   90.00
_cell.angle_beta   90.00
_cell.angle_gamma   90.00
#
_symmetry.space_group_name_H-M   'P 1'
#
loop_
_entity.id
_entity.type
_entity.pdbx_description
1 polymer ?
#
loop_
_entity_poly.entity_id
_entity_poly.type
_entity_poly.pdbx_seq_one_letter_code
_entity_poly.pdbx_strand_id
1 'polypeptide(L)'
;MFRWTRFSSGSPFAALDAPAARVYSSPAMHDPRVDQLARQLVQYSTQVKKGDLVWLDCYDVPNCVPLALIRAVVAAKARPVVRLHDTRVTREMMIHADDSQYEIIGGSDLDLMKKMDCY
;
A
#
# COMPACT_ATOMS: atom_id res chain seq x y z
N MET A 1 -5.11 -31.65 0.84
CA MET A 1 -6.23 -31.41 -0.10
C MET A 1 -6.90 -30.10 0.29
N PHE A 2 -6.40 -28.97 -0.22
CA PHE A 2 -6.96 -27.65 0.06
C PHE A 2 -8.02 -27.31 -0.99
N ARG A 3 -9.26 -27.14 -0.54
CA ARG A 3 -10.42 -26.91 -1.39
C ARG A 3 -10.64 -25.41 -1.52
N TRP A 4 -10.39 -24.86 -2.69
CA TRP A 4 -10.85 -23.53 -3.10
C TRP A 4 -12.35 -23.61 -3.39
N THR A 5 -13.19 -23.01 -2.55
CA THR A 5 -14.62 -22.80 -2.86
C THR A 5 -14.85 -21.40 -3.39
N ARG A 6 -15.40 -21.35 -4.61
CA ARG A 6 -15.94 -20.22 -5.36
C ARG A 6 -16.68 -19.20 -4.47
N PHE A 7 -16.38 -17.91 -4.67
CA PHE A 7 -17.09 -16.78 -4.05
C PHE A 7 -18.59 -16.83 -4.41
N SER A 8 -19.46 -17.00 -3.42
CA SER A 8 -20.90 -16.72 -3.55
C SER A 8 -21.18 -15.38 -2.90
N SER A 9 -21.79 -14.49 -3.67
CA SER A 9 -22.24 -13.16 -3.28
C SER A 9 -23.15 -13.20 -2.04
N GLY A 10 -22.67 -12.64 -0.94
CA GLY A 10 -23.46 -12.29 0.24
C GLY A 10 -22.68 -11.28 1.06
N SER A 11 -23.07 -10.01 0.98
CA SER A 11 -22.47 -8.93 1.77
C SER A 11 -22.76 -9.14 3.27
N PRO A 12 -21.75 -9.19 4.16
CA PRO A 12 -21.95 -9.17 5.59
C PRO A 12 -21.60 -7.81 6.21
N PHE A 13 -21.47 -6.73 5.43
CA PHE A 13 -21.07 -5.41 5.95
C PHE A 13 -22.28 -4.67 6.56
N ALA A 14 -22.89 -5.28 7.57
CA ALA A 14 -23.85 -4.67 8.46
C ALA A 14 -23.48 -5.09 9.89
N ALA A 15 -22.54 -4.34 10.49
CA ALA A 15 -22.33 -4.12 11.93
C ALA A 15 -20.84 -3.94 12.24
N LEU A 16 -20.34 -2.70 12.16
CA LEU A 16 -19.20 -2.24 12.95
C LEU A 16 -19.33 -0.72 13.19
N ASP A 17 -20.35 -0.33 13.96
CA ASP A 17 -20.29 0.88 14.78
C ASP A 17 -19.33 0.59 15.94
N ALA A 18 -18.03 0.73 15.69
CA ALA A 18 -17.01 0.73 16.72
C ALA A 18 -16.30 2.08 16.67
N PRO A 19 -16.20 2.82 17.79
CA PRO A 19 -15.54 4.12 17.79
C PRO A 19 -14.07 3.94 17.40
N ALA A 20 -13.73 4.51 16.25
CA ALA A 20 -12.39 4.59 15.70
C ALA A 20 -11.51 5.47 16.58
N ALA A 21 -10.90 4.91 17.63
CA ALA A 21 -9.67 5.45 18.20
C ALA A 21 -9.07 4.51 19.25
N ARG A 22 -7.75 4.32 19.13
CA ARG A 22 -6.78 4.13 20.22
C ARG A 22 -6.38 2.72 20.64
N VAL A 23 -5.90 1.91 19.70
CA VAL A 23 -4.93 0.82 19.97
C VAL A 23 -4.13 0.69 18.67
N TYR A 24 -2.96 1.30 18.48
CA TYR A 24 -1.66 1.01 19.09
C TYR A 24 -0.87 2.32 19.27
N SER A 25 -0.57 2.71 20.51
CA SER A 25 0.47 3.70 20.79
C SER A 25 1.48 3.08 21.74
N SER A 26 2.39 2.29 21.17
CA SER A 26 3.76 2.24 21.68
C SER A 26 4.49 3.42 21.03
N PRO A 27 5.27 4.23 21.76
CA PRO A 27 6.10 5.26 21.15
C PRO A 27 7.26 4.55 20.43
N ALA A 28 6.99 4.03 19.24
CA ALA A 28 7.98 3.32 18.45
C ALA A 28 8.92 4.37 17.84
N MET A 29 10.17 4.38 18.34
CA MET A 29 11.39 4.93 17.73
C MET A 29 11.13 5.70 16.42
N HIS A 30 10.72 6.95 16.57
CA HIS A 30 10.42 7.84 15.46
C HIS A 30 11.70 8.56 15.07
N ASP A 31 12.38 8.08 14.03
CA ASP A 31 13.53 8.79 13.48
C ASP A 31 13.03 9.96 12.59
N PRO A 32 13.27 11.23 12.97
CA PRO A 32 12.82 12.39 12.21
C PRO A 32 13.41 12.45 10.79
N ARG A 33 14.51 11.74 10.52
CA ARG A 33 15.10 11.66 9.17
C ARG A 33 14.18 10.94 8.19
N VAL A 34 13.42 9.93 8.65
CA VAL A 34 12.46 9.20 7.81
C VAL A 34 11.32 10.12 7.39
N ASP A 35 10.83 10.94 8.31
CA ASP A 35 9.82 11.95 8.03
C ASP A 35 10.31 13.04 7.07
N GLN A 36 11.55 13.48 7.25
CA GLN A 36 12.17 14.47 6.36
C GLN A 36 12.31 13.92 4.94
N LEU A 37 12.80 12.69 4.80
CA LEU A 37 12.91 12.01 3.51
C LEU A 37 11.54 11.84 2.86
N ALA A 38 10.54 11.37 3.60
CA ALA A 38 9.18 11.19 3.08
C ALA A 38 8.59 12.51 2.55
N ARG A 39 8.79 13.63 3.25
CA ARG A 39 8.38 14.96 2.78
C ARG A 39 9.12 15.37 1.52
N GLN A 40 10.42 15.12 1.45
CA GLN A 40 11.23 15.44 0.27
C GLN A 40 10.76 14.68 -0.97
N LEU A 41 10.55 13.36 -0.82
CA LEU A 41 10.05 12.53 -1.92
C LEU A 41 8.70 13.04 -2.41
N VAL A 42 7.73 13.24 -1.51
CA VAL A 42 6.36 13.65 -1.87
C VAL A 42 6.33 15.05 -2.50
N GLN A 43 7.03 16.02 -1.92
CA GLN A 43 6.90 17.44 -2.31
C GLN A 43 7.86 17.85 -3.43
N TYR A 44 9.10 17.35 -3.41
CA TYR A 44 10.13 17.78 -4.37
C TYR A 44 10.29 16.79 -5.50
N SER A 45 10.42 15.49 -5.20
CA SER A 45 10.70 14.48 -6.23
C SER A 45 9.47 14.16 -7.07
N THR A 46 8.34 13.86 -6.44
CA THR A 46 7.09 13.48 -7.13
C THR A 46 6.13 14.66 -7.33
N GLN A 47 6.40 15.82 -6.69
CA GLN A 47 5.62 17.05 -6.82
C GLN A 47 4.11 16.83 -6.66
N VAL A 48 3.73 16.02 -5.67
CA VAL A 48 2.34 15.60 -5.43
C VAL A 48 1.45 16.82 -5.22
N LYS A 49 0.32 16.83 -5.92
CA LYS A 49 -0.68 17.89 -5.87
C LYS A 49 -1.90 17.43 -5.09
N LYS A 50 -2.69 18.42 -4.66
CA LYS A 50 -3.96 18.16 -3.99
C LYS A 50 -4.89 17.36 -4.92
N GLY A 51 -5.38 16.24 -4.42
CA GLY A 51 -6.32 15.38 -5.14
C GLY A 51 -5.66 14.19 -5.85
N ASP A 52 -4.34 14.19 -6.02
CA ASP A 52 -3.62 13.12 -6.72
C ASP A 52 -3.79 11.77 -6.02
N LEU A 53 -3.90 10.72 -6.83
CA LEU A 53 -3.76 9.34 -6.40
C LEU A 53 -2.28 8.94 -6.49
N VAL A 54 -1.66 8.70 -5.33
CA VAL A 54 -0.23 8.40 -5.21
C VAL A 54 -0.07 6.93 -4.86
N TRP A 55 0.57 6.16 -5.74
CA TRP A 55 0.85 4.76 -5.47
C TRP A 55 2.21 4.58 -4.82
N LEU A 56 2.20 4.12 -3.57
CA LEU A 56 3.39 3.80 -2.80
C LEU A 56 3.63 2.29 -2.87
N ASP A 57 4.63 1.90 -3.68
CA ASP A 57 5.03 0.50 -3.82
C ASP A 57 6.32 0.21 -3.04
N CYS A 58 6.18 -0.54 -1.95
CA CYS A 58 7.20 -0.63 -0.90
C CYS A 58 7.71 -2.06 -0.74
N TYR A 59 9.00 -2.29 -0.96
CA TYR A 59 9.65 -3.60 -0.90
C TYR A 59 10.56 -3.74 0.32
N ASP A 60 10.26 -4.68 1.22
CA ASP A 60 11.03 -5.01 2.43
C ASP A 60 11.44 -3.81 3.31
N VAL A 61 10.68 -2.71 3.25
CA VAL A 61 10.94 -1.52 4.05
C VAL A 61 10.37 -1.67 5.46
N PRO A 62 11.04 -1.15 6.50
CA PRO A 62 10.48 -1.12 7.83
C PRO A 62 9.21 -0.26 7.85
N ASN A 63 8.20 -0.66 8.62
CA ASN A 63 6.88 -0.01 8.66
C ASN A 63 6.92 1.51 8.90
N CYS A 64 7.97 2.04 9.53
CA CYS A 64 8.13 3.48 9.73
C CYS A 64 8.18 4.27 8.41
N VAL A 65 8.73 3.71 7.34
CA VAL A 65 8.86 4.36 6.03
C VAL A 65 7.51 4.54 5.32
N PRO A 66 6.71 3.49 5.04
CA PRO A 66 5.41 3.66 4.42
C PRO A 66 4.46 4.50 5.29
N LEU A 67 4.55 4.38 6.62
CA LEU A 67 3.78 5.25 7.53
C LEU A 67 4.15 6.73 7.38
N ALA A 68 5.43 7.07 7.26
CA ALA A 68 5.89 8.43 7.03
C ALA A 68 5.46 8.96 5.65
N LEU A 69 5.56 8.14 4.59
CA LEU A 69 5.10 8.48 3.25
C LEU A 69 3.60 8.74 3.20
N ILE A 70 2.78 7.87 3.80
CA ILE A 70 1.32 8.07 3.92
C ILE A 70 1.02 9.42 4.57
N ARG A 71 1.69 9.74 5.68
CA ARG A 71 1.51 11.02 6.39
C ARG A 71 1.88 12.21 5.51
N ALA A 72 2.98 12.13 4.76
CA ALA A 72 3.42 13.18 3.86
C ALA A 72 2.44 13.39 2.69
N VAL A 73 1.94 12.32 2.07
CA VAL A 73 0.93 12.38 0.99
C VAL A 73 -0.38 13.00 1.49
N VAL A 74 -0.86 12.58 2.66
CA VAL A 74 -2.08 13.16 3.26
C VAL A 74 -1.88 14.63 3.62
N ALA A 75 -0.69 15.01 4.11
CA ALA A 75 -0.36 16.42 4.37
C ALA A 75 -0.39 17.28 3.09
N ALA A 76 -0.04 16.70 1.93
CA ALA A 76 -0.19 17.31 0.61
C ALA A 76 -1.64 17.34 0.09
N LYS A 77 -2.61 16.81 0.87
CA LYS A 77 -4.04 16.67 0.51
C LYS A 77 -4.27 15.75 -0.70
N ALA A 78 -3.40 14.78 -0.88
CA ALA A 78 -3.50 13.71 -1.86
C ALA A 78 -3.99 12.40 -1.20
N ARG A 79 -4.17 11.36 -2.02
CA ARG A 79 -4.72 10.06 -1.60
C ARG A 79 -3.69 8.95 -1.81
N PRO A 80 -3.11 8.39 -0.74
CA PRO A 80 -2.15 7.30 -0.87
C PRO A 80 -2.86 5.96 -1.14
N VAL A 81 -2.34 5.22 -2.12
CA VAL A 81 -2.62 3.80 -2.36
C VAL A 81 -1.33 3.06 -2.05
N VAL A 82 -1.37 2.05 -1.18
CA VAL A 82 -0.13 1.44 -0.65
C VAL A 82 -0.12 -0.04 -0.95
N ARG A 83 1.03 -0.52 -1.41
CA ARG A 83 1.32 -1.95 -1.54
C ARG A 83 2.64 -2.26 -0.83
N LEU A 84 2.61 -3.32 -0.03
CA LEU A 84 3.77 -3.83 0.68
C LEU A 84 4.17 -5.16 0.06
N HIS A 85 5.45 -5.28 -0.24
CA HIS A 85 6.05 -6.48 -0.79
C HIS A 85 7.04 -7.06 0.21
N ASP A 86 6.91 -8.36 0.44
CA ASP A 86 7.91 -9.18 1.09
C ASP A 86 8.63 -9.96 0.00
N THR A 87 9.95 -9.75 -0.14
CA THR A 87 10.73 -10.40 -1.20
C THR A 87 10.86 -11.90 -0.96
N ARG A 88 10.77 -12.39 0.28
CA ARG A 88 10.82 -13.83 0.57
C ARG A 88 9.56 -14.52 0.05
N VAL A 89 8.41 -13.89 0.24
CA VAL A 89 7.14 -14.39 -0.30
C VAL A 89 7.13 -14.30 -1.82
N THR A 90 7.52 -13.13 -2.36
CA THR A 90 7.60 -12.92 -3.82
C THR A 90 8.54 -13.93 -4.48
N ARG A 91 9.67 -14.26 -3.85
CA ARG A 91 10.60 -15.27 -4.33
C ARG A 91 9.97 -16.65 -4.40
N GLU A 92 9.24 -17.06 -3.37
CA GLU A 92 8.58 -18.37 -3.36
C GLU A 92 7.51 -18.47 -4.45
N MET A 93 6.74 -17.38 -4.65
CA MET A 93 5.80 -17.27 -5.77
C MET A 93 6.49 -17.38 -7.13
N MET A 94 7.68 -16.78 -7.29
CA MET A 94 8.45 -16.85 -8.53
C MET A 94 9.03 -18.24 -8.78
N ILE A 95 9.43 -18.97 -7.74
CA ILE A 95 9.92 -20.36 -7.85
C ILE A 95 8.83 -21.29 -8.40
N HIS A 96 7.58 -21.04 -8.02
CA HIS A 96 6.41 -21.80 -8.46
C HIS A 96 5.53 -21.03 -9.47
N ALA A 97 6.14 -20.12 -10.23
CA ALA A 97 5.42 -19.25 -11.14
C ALA A 97 4.72 -20.03 -12.26
N ASP A 98 3.49 -19.61 -12.57
CA ASP A 98 2.73 -20.03 -13.75
C ASP A 98 2.31 -18.77 -14.53
N ASP A 99 2.34 -18.85 -15.86
CA ASP A 99 2.06 -17.70 -16.73
C ASP A 99 0.65 -17.13 -16.50
N SER A 100 -0.35 -18.00 -16.32
CA SER A 100 -1.74 -17.57 -16.12
C SER A 100 -1.93 -16.80 -14.81
N GLN A 101 -1.14 -17.12 -13.78
CA GLN A 101 -1.13 -16.39 -12.51
C GLN A 101 -0.61 -14.95 -12.72
N TYR A 102 0.49 -14.79 -13.45
CA TYR A 102 1.13 -13.50 -13.63
C TYR A 102 0.43 -12.62 -14.68
N GLU A 103 -0.33 -13.21 -15.62
CA GLU A 103 -1.28 -12.45 -16.45
C GLU A 103 -2.33 -11.73 -15.60
N ILE A 104 -2.89 -12.41 -14.59
CA ILE A 104 -3.90 -11.82 -13.69
C ILE A 104 -3.28 -10.71 -12.81
N ILE A 105 -2.10 -10.98 -12.23
CA ILE A 105 -1.38 -10.01 -11.39
C ILE A 105 -1.01 -8.78 -12.22
N GLY A 106 -0.37 -9.00 -13.38
CA GLY A 106 0.07 -7.92 -14.26
C GLY A 106 -1.09 -7.09 -14.81
N GLY A 107 -2.21 -7.72 -15.17
CA GLY A 107 -3.42 -7.01 -15.61
C GLY A 107 -3.97 -6.10 -14.51
N SER A 108 -4.06 -6.61 -13.29
CA SER A 108 -4.53 -5.85 -12.12
C SER A 108 -3.62 -4.66 -11.80
N ASP A 109 -2.31 -4.86 -11.91
CA ASP A 109 -1.31 -3.83 -11.62
C ASP A 109 -1.30 -2.74 -12.67
N LEU A 110 -1.37 -3.12 -13.93
CA LEU A 110 -1.48 -2.19 -15.05
C LEU A 110 -2.75 -1.34 -14.97
N ASP A 111 -3.88 -1.95 -14.60
CA ASP A 111 -5.13 -1.23 -14.40
C ASP A 111 -5.11 -0.31 -13.18
N LEU A 112 -4.33 -0.66 -12.15
CA LEU A 112 -4.09 0.23 -11.02
C LEU A 112 -3.20 1.40 -11.45
N MET A 113 -2.07 1.16 -12.10
CA MET A 113 -1.14 2.19 -12.60
C MET A 113 -1.82 3.25 -13.43
N LYS A 114 -2.71 2.84 -14.35
CA LYS A 114 -3.46 3.76 -15.21
C LYS A 114 -4.34 4.77 -14.45
N LYS A 115 -4.70 4.46 -13.20
CA LYS A 115 -5.55 5.31 -12.35
C LYS A 115 -4.75 6.20 -11.41
N MET A 116 -3.42 6.04 -11.37
CA MET A 116 -2.55 6.78 -10.45
C MET A 116 -1.98 8.00 -11.15
N ASP A 117 -1.85 9.10 -10.42
CA ASP A 117 -1.26 10.35 -10.89
C ASP A 117 0.24 10.41 -10.57
N CYS A 118 0.67 9.72 -9.51
CA CYS A 118 2.06 9.66 -9.05
C CYS A 118 2.43 8.24 -8.59
N TYR A 119 3.70 7.90 -8.73
CA TYR A 119 4.33 6.65 -8.28
C TYR A 119 5.64 6.96 -7.58
#